data_AF-A0A0J1GGS6-F1
#
_entry.id   AF-A0A0J1GGS6-F1
#
_cell.length_a   1.000
_cell.length_b   1.000
_cell.length_c   1.000
_cell.angle_alpha   90.00
_cell.angle_beta   90.00
_cell.angle_gamma   90.00
#
_symmetry.space_group_name_H-M   'P 1'
#
loop_
_entity.id
_entity.type
_entity.pdbx_description
1 polymer ?
#
loop_
_entity_poly.entity_id
_entity_poly.type
_entity_poly.pdbx_seq_one_letter_code
_entity_poly.pdbx_strand_id
1 'polypeptide(L)'
;DLMLEEAQYLAQLGVPAIALFPVVNQDAKSLCAAEAYNPEGLVQRAVRSLKEHVPEIGVITDVALDPFTTHGQDGIINEDGYVLNDETTKVLIKQALSHAE
;
A
#
# COMPACT_ATOMS: atom_id res chain seq x y z
N ASP A 1 2.12 -3.13 -15.55
CA ASP A 1 2.82 -2.89 -16.83
C ASP A 1 2.86 -1.39 -17.15
N LEU A 2 1.74 -0.71 -17.35
CA LEU A 2 1.70 0.72 -17.69
C LEU A 2 2.42 1.62 -16.67
N MET A 3 2.35 1.29 -15.38
CA MET A 3 3.09 1.98 -14.32
C MET A 3 4.62 2.01 -14.56
N LEU A 4 5.19 0.94 -15.13
CA LEU A 4 6.64 0.85 -15.35
C LEU A 4 7.08 1.74 -16.51
N GLU A 5 6.29 1.80 -17.59
CA GLU A 5 6.57 2.69 -18.72
C GLU A 5 6.61 4.15 -18.26
N GLU A 6 5.62 4.57 -17.47
CA GLU A 6 5.57 5.91 -16.89
C GLU A 6 6.70 6.15 -15.88
N ALA A 7 7.03 5.18 -15.02
CA ALA A 7 8.12 5.32 -14.06
C ALA A 7 9.49 5.50 -14.76
N GLN A 8 9.73 4.78 -15.86
CA GLN A 8 10.93 4.94 -16.68
C GLN A 8 10.99 6.33 -17.32
N TYR A 9 9.86 6.83 -17.83
CA TYR A 9 9.79 8.18 -18.37
C TYR A 9 10.07 9.25 -17.30
N LEU A 10 9.49 9.11 -16.10
CA LEU A 10 9.74 10.00 -14.97
C LEU A 10 11.20 9.98 -14.51
N ALA A 11 11.84 8.81 -14.49
CA ALA A 11 13.25 8.67 -14.16
C ALA A 11 14.14 9.41 -15.18
N GLN A 12 13.83 9.34 -16.48
CA GLN A 12 14.54 10.11 -17.52
C GLN A 12 14.41 11.62 -17.34
N LEU A 13 13.30 12.09 -16.77
CA LEU A 13 13.09 13.51 -16.42
C LEU A 13 13.77 13.92 -15.10
N GLY A 14 14.37 12.97 -14.37
CA GLY A 14 15.04 13.22 -13.10
C GLY A 14 14.09 13.32 -11.90
N VAL A 15 12.88 12.78 -11.99
CA VAL A 15 11.98 12.68 -10.84
C VAL A 15 12.57 11.70 -9.82
N PRO A 16 12.78 12.12 -8.56
CA PRO A 16 13.55 11.32 -7.61
C PRO A 16 12.74 10.21 -6.94
N ALA A 17 11.41 10.33 -6.87
CA ALA A 17 10.57 9.35 -6.19
C ALA A 17 9.11 9.40 -6.66
N ILE A 18 8.40 8.29 -6.46
CA ILE A 18 6.95 8.17 -6.63
C ILE A 18 6.28 7.69 -5.34
N ALA A 19 5.09 8.21 -5.07
CA ALA A 19 4.23 7.76 -3.98
C ALA A 19 3.12 6.85 -4.53
N LEU A 20 2.97 5.66 -3.95
CA LEU A 20 2.00 4.66 -4.40
C LEU A 20 0.74 4.71 -3.54
N PHE A 21 -0.41 4.84 -4.21
CA PHE A 21 -1.74 4.74 -3.61
C PHE A 21 -2.55 3.66 -4.34
N PRO A 22 -2.85 2.52 -3.69
CA PRO A 22 -3.49 1.40 -4.35
C PRO A 22 -4.99 1.64 -4.52
N VAL A 23 -5.53 1.19 -5.66
CA VAL A 23 -6.97 1.00 -5.85
C VAL A 23 -7.23 -0.51 -5.78
N VAL A 24 -7.56 -1.00 -4.59
CA VAL A 24 -7.86 -2.42 -4.39
C VAL A 24 -9.30 -2.75 -4.76
N ASN A 25 -9.51 -3.96 -5.28
CA ASN A 25 -10.84 -4.45 -5.61
C ASN A 25 -11.68 -4.64 -4.34
N GLN A 26 -13.01 -4.55 -4.48
CA GLN A 26 -13.94 -4.67 -3.36
C GLN A 26 -13.89 -6.03 -2.64
N ASP A 27 -13.61 -7.11 -3.38
CA ASP A 27 -13.47 -8.47 -2.86
C ASP A 27 -12.20 -8.67 -2.00
N ALA A 28 -11.21 -7.78 -2.15
CA ALA A 28 -10.01 -7.77 -1.33
C ALA A 28 -10.19 -6.96 -0.03
N LYS A 29 -11.27 -6.18 0.10
CA LYS A 29 -11.54 -5.39 1.31
C LYS A 29 -12.12 -6.25 2.42
N SER A 30 -11.71 -6.01 3.65
CA SER A 30 -12.18 -6.77 4.82
C SER A 30 -12.22 -5.90 6.08
N LEU A 31 -12.96 -6.33 7.12
CA LEU A 31 -13.00 -5.63 8.41
C LEU A 31 -11.63 -5.60 9.11
N CYS A 32 -10.77 -6.59 8.85
CA CYS A 32 -9.43 -6.70 9.44
C CYS A 32 -8.31 -6.14 8.55
N ALA A 33 -8.64 -5.59 7.38
CA ALA A 33 -7.69 -5.04 6.41
C ALA A 33 -6.55 -6.00 6.03
N ALA A 34 -6.81 -7.31 5.95
CA ALA A 34 -5.77 -8.32 5.75
C ALA A 34 -4.97 -8.14 4.44
N GLU A 35 -5.60 -7.55 3.42
CA GLU A 35 -4.94 -7.24 2.14
C GLU A 35 -3.83 -6.18 2.27
N ALA A 36 -3.86 -5.33 3.31
CA ALA A 36 -2.84 -4.30 3.53
C ALA A 36 -1.43 -4.88 3.68
N TYR A 37 -1.32 -6.11 4.21
CA TYR A 37 -0.05 -6.81 4.42
C TYR A 37 0.06 -8.10 3.62
N ASN A 38 -0.73 -8.26 2.56
CA ASN A 38 -0.62 -9.40 1.66
C ASN A 38 0.70 -9.30 0.87
N PRO A 39 1.63 -10.28 0.96
CA PRO A 39 2.89 -10.23 0.21
C PRO A 39 2.66 -10.21 -1.31
N GLU A 40 1.53 -10.73 -1.79
CA GLU A 40 1.10 -10.68 -3.19
C GLU A 40 0.08 -9.57 -3.49
N GLY A 41 -0.11 -8.64 -2.54
CA GLY A 41 -0.94 -7.46 -2.67
C GLY A 41 -0.43 -6.47 -3.72
N LEU A 42 -1.30 -5.53 -4.12
CA LEU A 42 -1.01 -4.62 -5.21
C LEU A 42 0.21 -3.73 -4.94
N VAL A 43 0.34 -3.17 -3.73
CA VAL A 43 1.47 -2.30 -3.35
C VAL A 43 2.77 -3.09 -3.34
N GLN A 44 2.78 -4.27 -2.72
CA GLN A 44 3.95 -5.13 -2.57
C GLN A 44 4.49 -5.56 -3.94
N ARG A 45 3.60 -6.01 -4.85
CA ARG A 45 3.98 -6.32 -6.24
C ARG A 45 4.49 -5.10 -7.00
N ALA A 46 3.87 -3.93 -6.81
CA ALA A 46 4.31 -2.69 -7.46
C ALA A 46 5.70 -2.26 -6.99
N VAL A 47 5.97 -2.31 -5.68
CA VAL A 47 7.29 -2.01 -5.08
C VAL A 47 8.35 -2.93 -5.67
N ARG A 48 8.15 -4.26 -5.63
CA ARG A 48 9.10 -5.23 -6.20
C ARG A 48 9.39 -4.95 -7.68
N SER A 49 8.33 -4.72 -8.45
CA SER A 49 8.44 -4.45 -9.89
C SER A 49 9.22 -3.16 -10.17
N LEU A 50 8.97 -2.08 -9.43
CA LEU A 50 9.70 -0.82 -9.57
C LEU A 50 11.17 -0.97 -9.18
N LYS A 51 11.46 -1.67 -8.08
CA LYS A 51 12.84 -1.90 -7.64
C LYS A 51 13.64 -2.77 -8.60
N GLU A 52 12.98 -3.67 -9.31
CA GLU A 52 13.61 -4.50 -10.34
C GLU A 52 13.88 -3.72 -11.64
N HIS A 53 12.94 -2.85 -12.07
CA HIS A 53 12.98 -2.26 -13.42
C HIS A 53 13.43 -0.80 -13.48
N VAL A 54 13.32 -0.05 -12.38
CA VAL A 54 13.66 1.38 -12.28
C VAL A 54 14.34 1.64 -10.92
N PRO A 55 15.48 0.97 -10.61
CA PRO A 55 16.07 0.96 -9.27
C PRO A 55 16.49 2.34 -8.75
N GLU A 56 16.73 3.30 -9.65
CA GLU A 56 17.09 4.68 -9.33
C GLU A 56 15.94 5.50 -8.75
N ILE A 57 14.68 5.13 -9.00
CA ILE A 57 13.53 5.87 -8.48
C ILE A 57 13.23 5.47 -7.03
N GLY A 58 13.10 6.47 -6.17
CA GLY A 58 12.57 6.30 -4.83
C GLY A 58 11.12 5.80 -4.88
N VAL A 59 10.76 4.92 -3.96
CA VAL A 59 9.39 4.43 -3.83
C VAL A 59 8.93 4.74 -2.41
N ILE A 60 7.84 5.50 -2.32
CA ILE A 60 7.19 5.86 -1.06
C ILE A 60 5.86 5.12 -1.05
N THR A 61 5.67 4.24 -0.07
CA THR A 61 4.41 3.52 0.10
C THR A 61 3.55 4.20 1.15
N ASP A 62 2.23 4.16 0.94
CA ASP A 62 1.27 4.63 1.92
C ASP A 62 0.97 3.53 2.97
N VAL A 63 0.98 3.89 4.24
CA VAL A 63 0.71 2.98 5.36
C VAL A 63 -0.54 3.47 6.07
N ALA A 64 -1.68 3.07 5.51
CA ALA A 64 -3.04 3.35 5.98
C ALA A 64 -3.97 2.17 5.61
N LEU A 65 -5.09 2.03 6.34
CA LEU A 65 -6.02 0.91 6.14
C LEU A 65 -7.26 1.26 5.30
N ASP A 66 -7.52 2.52 4.96
CA ASP A 66 -8.73 2.94 4.25
C ASP A 66 -8.92 2.30 2.86
N PRO A 67 -7.87 1.97 2.07
CA PRO A 67 -8.09 1.25 0.82
C PRO A 67 -8.60 -0.17 1.09
N PHE A 68 -8.21 -0.76 2.22
CA PHE A 68 -8.34 -2.19 2.52
C PHE A 68 -9.52 -2.52 3.45
N THR A 69 -10.12 -1.51 4.10
CA THR A 69 -11.30 -1.71 4.95
C THR A 69 -12.61 -1.59 4.16
N THR A 70 -13.60 -2.42 4.48
CA THR A 70 -14.92 -2.36 3.84
C THR A 70 -15.69 -1.08 4.18
N HIS A 71 -15.36 -0.45 5.30
CA HIS A 71 -15.96 0.81 5.76
C HIS A 71 -15.16 2.07 5.36
N GLY A 72 -13.94 1.91 4.82
CA GLY A 72 -13.13 3.03 4.32
C GLY A 72 -12.57 3.95 5.41
N GLN A 73 -12.38 3.44 6.63
CA GLN A 73 -11.67 4.16 7.69
C GLN A 73 -10.22 3.69 7.73
N ASP A 74 -9.32 4.55 8.18
CA ASP A 74 -7.88 4.32 8.23
C ASP A 74 -7.46 3.26 9.27
N GLY A 75 -8.41 2.68 10.00
CA GLY A 75 -8.14 1.75 11.09
C GLY A 75 -9.24 0.73 11.36
N ILE A 76 -8.98 -0.18 12.28
CA ILE A 76 -9.91 -1.23 12.72
C ILE A 76 -10.98 -0.61 13.62
N ILE A 77 -12.26 -0.87 13.35
CA ILE A 77 -13.38 -0.31 14.12
C ILE A 77 -13.94 -1.30 15.16
N ASN A 78 -14.44 -0.77 16.28
CA ASN A 78 -15.26 -1.54 17.22
C ASN A 78 -16.75 -1.56 16.81
N GLU A 79 -17.60 -2.17 17.63
CA GLU A 79 -19.06 -2.25 17.38
C GLU A 79 -19.75 -0.87 17.31
N ASP A 80 -19.20 0.14 17.99
CA ASP A 80 -19.69 1.53 17.97
C ASP A 80 -19.18 2.34 16.76
N GLY A 81 -18.34 1.74 15.90
CA GLY A 81 -17.72 2.40 14.75
C GLY A 81 -16.51 3.27 15.09
N TYR A 82 -15.99 3.20 16.32
CA TYR A 82 -14.79 3.93 16.74
C TYR A 82 -13.52 3.21 16.28
N VAL A 83 -12.57 3.97 15.72
CA VAL A 83 -11.27 3.45 15.26
C VAL A 83 -10.36 3.14 16.45
N LEU A 84 -10.08 1.84 16.64
CA LEU A 84 -9.24 1.32 17.71
C LEU A 84 -7.76 1.61 17.42
N ASN A 85 -7.15 2.51 18.19
CA ASN A 85 -5.78 2.97 17.99
C ASN A 85 -4.73 1.83 17.98
N ASP A 86 -4.70 1.03 19.05
CA ASP A 86 -3.64 0.03 19.23
C ASP A 86 -3.80 -1.17 18.29
N GLU A 87 -5.05 -1.61 18.05
CA GLU A 87 -5.32 -2.68 17.07
C GLU A 87 -5.02 -2.23 15.64
N THR A 88 -5.33 -0.98 15.29
CA THR A 88 -4.94 -0.37 14.02
C THR A 88 -3.43 -0.35 13.87
N THR A 89 -2.71 0.13 14.89
CA THR A 89 -1.24 0.23 14.89
C THR A 89 -0.59 -1.14 14.63
N LYS A 90 -1.12 -2.22 15.22
CA LYS A 90 -0.61 -3.59 14.98
C LYS A 90 -0.72 -4.01 13.51
N VAL A 91 -1.78 -3.61 12.80
CA VAL A 91 -1.96 -3.91 11.37
C VAL A 91 -1.05 -3.02 10.52
N LEU A 92 -0.95 -1.72 10.84
CA LEU A 92 -0.04 -0.80 10.15
C LEU A 92 1.42 -1.25 10.25
N ILE A 93 1.86 -1.79 11.40
CA ILE A 93 3.19 -2.38 11.54
C ILE A 93 3.41 -3.53 10.55
N LYS A 94 2.42 -4.44 10.41
CA LYS A 94 2.52 -5.55 9.44
C LYS A 94 2.58 -5.04 8.00
N GLN A 95 1.77 -4.04 7.67
CA GLN A 95 1.77 -3.41 6.35
C GLN A 95 3.14 -2.79 6.06
N ALA A 96 3.66 -1.97 6.97
CA ALA A 96 4.96 -1.33 6.83
C ALA A 96 6.09 -2.35 6.65
N LEU A 97 6.08 -3.45 7.41
CA LEU A 97 7.04 -4.54 7.25
C LEU A 97 6.92 -5.19 5.87
N SER A 98 5.69 -5.51 5.43
CA SER A 98 5.47 -6.11 4.09
C SER A 98 5.86 -5.20 2.93
N HIS A 99 5.88 -3.87 3.13
CA HIS A 99 6.35 -2.91 2.13
C HIS A 99 7.88 -2.84 2.08
N ALA A 100 8.56 -3.22 3.17
CA ALA A 100 10.01 -3.19 3.29
C ALA A 100 10.69 -4.51 2.89
N GLU A 101 9.96 -5.62 2.91
CA GLU A 101 10.37 -6.97 2.44
C GLU A 101 10.57 -7.03 0.91
#